data_AF-A0A2R7RFJ4-F1
#
_entry.id   AF-A0A2R7RFJ4-F1
#
_cell.length_a   1.000
_cell.length_b   1.000
_cell.length_c   1.000
_cell.angle_alpha   90.00
_cell.angle_beta   90.00
_cell.angle_gamma   90.00
#
_symmetry.space_group_name_H-M   'P 1'
#
loop_
_entity.id
_entity.type
_entity.pdbx_description
1 polymer ?
#
loop_
_entity_poly.entity_id
_entity_poly.type
_entity_poly.pdbx_seq_one_letter_code
_entity_poly.pdbx_strand_id
1 'polypeptide(L)'
;MRWGTIFALLSALLGVSAFASAVWAMDAGPELLVYFIIPEWALILSGHLLSGVAALAALVLLLPPLVRRISRVWLRRLTAALAVLASIAAALPWLLYFVGMGLNSISATYAQAWSKTGESAIVEQSGFDRQSFSAYSQESWLLWQRSVRWKTATEGLDAKDCKLAGQSSDLVLSCGADDVVIPPLND
;
A
#
# COMPACT_ATOMS: atom_id res chain seq x y z
N MET A 1 -20.46 25.02 -5.68
CA MET A 1 -20.24 24.39 -7.02
C MET A 1 -18.75 24.30 -7.37
N ARG A 2 -18.00 25.41 -7.53
CA ARG A 2 -16.55 25.36 -7.89
C ARG A 2 -15.72 24.37 -7.04
N TRP A 3 -15.81 24.47 -5.71
CA TRP A 3 -15.12 23.54 -4.80
C TRP A 3 -15.53 22.08 -4.97
N GLY A 4 -16.83 21.80 -5.18
CA GLY A 4 -17.31 20.44 -5.42
C GLY A 4 -16.74 19.83 -6.70
N THR A 5 -16.61 20.63 -7.77
CA THR A 5 -15.97 20.20 -9.02
C THR A 5 -14.48 19.95 -8.83
N ILE A 6 -13.80 20.81 -8.07
CA ILE A 6 -12.37 20.63 -7.73
C ILE A 6 -12.17 19.31 -6.97
N PHE A 7 -12.97 19.05 -5.93
CA PHE A 7 -12.88 17.80 -5.18
C PHE A 7 -13.21 16.56 -6.03
N ALA A 8 -14.15 16.65 -6.98
CA ALA A 8 -14.43 15.57 -7.91
C ALA A 8 -13.22 15.24 -8.80
N LEU A 9 -12.55 16.27 -9.34
CA LEU A 9 -11.35 16.11 -10.16
C LEU A 9 -10.17 15.55 -9.35
N LEU A 10 -9.95 16.06 -8.13
CA LEU A 10 -8.93 15.55 -7.22
C LEU A 10 -9.17 14.08 -6.88
N SER A 11 -10.41 13.71 -6.57
CA SER A 11 -10.79 12.32 -6.30
C SER A 11 -10.46 11.42 -7.49
N ALA A 12 -10.84 11.83 -8.70
CA ALA A 12 -10.57 11.07 -9.92
C ALA A 12 -9.07 10.90 -10.18
N LEU A 13 -8.28 11.98 -10.07
CA LEU A 13 -6.84 11.93 -10.27
C LEU A 13 -6.15 11.02 -9.25
N LEU A 14 -6.44 11.20 -7.96
CA LEU A 14 -5.86 10.38 -6.89
C LEU A 14 -6.26 8.91 -7.04
N GLY A 15 -7.52 8.64 -7.40
CA GLY A 15 -8.02 7.28 -7.62
C GLY A 15 -7.32 6.60 -8.79
N VAL A 16 -7.19 7.28 -9.94
CA VAL A 16 -6.49 6.75 -11.11
C VAL A 16 -5.01 6.52 -10.84
N SER A 17 -4.34 7.48 -10.19
CA SER A 17 -2.93 7.33 -9.82
C SER A 17 -2.72 6.15 -8.89
N ALA A 18 -3.52 6.02 -7.83
CA ALA A 18 -3.37 4.93 -6.88
C ALA A 18 -3.74 3.57 -7.50
N PHE A 19 -4.72 3.52 -8.41
CA PHE A 19 -5.05 2.31 -9.16
C PHE A 19 -3.92 1.91 -10.13
N ALA A 20 -3.36 2.87 -10.89
CA ALA A 20 -2.24 2.61 -11.78
C ALA A 20 -1.00 2.12 -11.01
N SER A 21 -0.72 2.71 -9.85
CA SER A 21 0.34 2.23 -8.95
C SER A 21 0.08 0.81 -8.45
N ALA A 22 -1.16 0.47 -8.11
CA ALA A 22 -1.51 -0.88 -7.67
C ALA A 22 -1.38 -1.91 -8.80
N VAL A 23 -1.81 -1.59 -10.02
CA VAL A 23 -1.62 -2.45 -11.20
C VAL A 23 -0.14 -2.65 -11.47
N TRP A 24 0.64 -1.57 -11.46
CA TRP A 24 2.08 -1.65 -11.66
C TRP A 24 2.77 -2.49 -10.58
N ALA A 25 2.38 -2.36 -9.31
CA ALA A 25 2.90 -3.18 -8.23
C ALA A 25 2.56 -4.67 -8.40
N MET A 26 1.37 -4.99 -8.95
CA MET A 26 1.01 -6.37 -9.27
C MET A 26 1.81 -6.91 -10.48
N ASP A 27 2.04 -6.11 -11.51
CA ASP A 27 2.79 -6.49 -12.71
C ASP A 27 4.30 -6.62 -12.47
N ALA A 28 4.88 -5.78 -11.60
CA ALA A 28 6.28 -5.87 -11.18
C ALA A 28 6.57 -7.17 -10.40
N GLY A 29 5.52 -7.85 -9.93
CA GLY A 29 5.61 -9.05 -9.10
C GLY A 29 6.14 -8.73 -7.70
N PRO A 30 6.12 -9.71 -6.78
CA PRO A 30 6.53 -9.50 -5.40
C PRO A 30 8.07 -9.40 -5.25
N GLU A 31 8.79 -9.21 -6.35
CA GLU A 31 10.26 -9.23 -6.40
C GLU A 31 10.88 -7.84 -6.29
N LEU A 32 10.10 -6.78 -6.52
CA LEU A 32 10.55 -5.39 -6.38
C LEU A 32 9.78 -4.71 -5.25
N LEU A 33 10.50 -3.95 -4.44
CA LEU A 33 9.99 -3.14 -3.35
C LEU A 33 10.49 -1.71 -3.53
N VAL A 34 9.60 -0.76 -3.79
CA VAL A 34 9.93 0.66 -3.94
C VAL A 34 9.83 1.36 -2.58
N TYR A 35 10.94 1.93 -2.14
CA TYR A 35 11.11 2.66 -0.87
C TYR A 35 10.42 4.02 -0.91
N PHE A 36 9.10 4.04 -0.87
CA PHE A 36 8.48 4.97 0.05
C PHE A 36 8.37 4.24 1.39
N ILE A 37 8.88 4.84 2.47
CA ILE A 37 8.90 4.26 3.82
C ILE A 37 7.49 4.30 4.43
N ILE A 38 6.55 3.65 3.77
CA ILE A 38 5.26 3.18 4.24
C ILE A 38 5.04 1.92 3.38
N PRO A 39 4.77 0.73 3.93
CA PRO A 39 4.56 -0.50 3.15
C PRO A 39 3.80 -0.17 1.87
N GLU A 40 4.22 -0.61 0.68
CA GLU A 40 3.71 -0.11 -0.62
C GLU A 40 2.17 0.04 -0.66
N TRP A 41 1.50 -0.90 -0.02
CA TRP A 41 0.06 -0.94 0.21
C TRP A 41 -0.51 0.23 0.99
N ALA A 42 0.18 0.73 2.02
CA ALA A 42 -0.28 1.83 2.86
C ALA A 42 -0.24 3.18 2.15
N LEU A 43 0.66 3.43 1.19
CA LEU A 43 0.57 4.61 0.32
C LEU A 43 -0.59 4.50 -0.66
N ILE A 44 -0.73 3.34 -1.31
CA ILE A 44 -1.86 3.06 -2.20
C ILE A 44 -3.18 3.19 -1.43
N LEU A 45 -3.23 2.70 -0.20
CA LEU A 45 -4.35 2.81 0.74
C LEU A 45 -4.63 4.27 1.11
N SER A 46 -3.58 5.04 1.43
CA SER A 46 -3.71 6.47 1.75
C SER A 46 -4.21 7.28 0.56
N GLY A 47 -3.70 7.00 -0.64
CA GLY A 47 -4.16 7.63 -1.89
C GLY A 47 -5.63 7.32 -2.17
N HIS A 48 -6.04 6.06 -2.00
CA HIS A 48 -7.45 5.68 -2.11
C HIS A 48 -8.30 6.37 -1.04
N LEU A 49 -7.86 6.43 0.21
CA LEU A 49 -8.58 7.07 1.31
C LEU A 49 -8.81 8.56 1.03
N LEU A 50 -7.76 9.28 0.61
CA LEU A 50 -7.85 10.69 0.21
C LEU A 50 -8.77 10.86 -1.00
N SER A 51 -8.71 9.96 -1.98
CA SER A 51 -9.64 9.95 -3.12
C SER A 51 -11.10 9.78 -2.67
N GLY A 52 -11.37 8.87 -1.73
CA GLY A 52 -12.70 8.63 -1.16
C GLY A 52 -13.22 9.83 -0.35
N VAL A 53 -12.37 10.45 0.47
CA VAL A 53 -12.71 11.68 1.22
C VAL A 53 -13.05 12.82 0.24
N ALA A 54 -12.26 12.98 -0.82
CA ALA A 54 -12.53 13.96 -1.86
C ALA A 54 -13.85 13.67 -2.61
N ALA A 55 -14.16 12.40 -2.90
CA ALA A 55 -15.44 11.99 -3.50
C ALA A 55 -16.63 12.36 -2.60
N LEU A 56 -16.53 12.07 -1.30
CA LEU A 56 -17.55 12.43 -0.32
C LEU A 56 -17.77 13.95 -0.25
N ALA A 57 -16.69 14.72 -0.18
CA ALA A 57 -16.75 16.18 -0.19
C ALA A 57 -17.40 16.72 -1.48
N ALA A 58 -17.07 16.13 -2.64
CA ALA A 58 -17.70 16.47 -3.91
C ALA A 58 -19.21 16.21 -3.88
N LEU A 59 -19.65 15.04 -3.41
CA LEU A 59 -21.08 14.69 -3.31
C LEU A 59 -21.82 15.66 -2.39
N VAL A 60 -21.28 15.96 -1.21
CA VAL A 60 -21.88 16.90 -0.24
C VAL A 60 -22.00 18.31 -0.81
N LEU A 61 -21.04 18.75 -1.63
CA LEU A 61 -21.02 20.11 -2.20
C LEU A 61 -21.79 20.24 -3.53
N LEU A 62 -21.96 19.15 -4.28
CA LEU A 62 -22.61 19.14 -5.58
C LEU A 62 -24.07 18.70 -5.51
N LEU A 63 -24.42 17.69 -4.72
CA LEU A 63 -25.79 17.14 -4.68
C LEU A 63 -26.81 18.17 -4.19
N PRO A 64 -26.64 18.88 -3.06
CA PRO A 64 -27.64 19.82 -2.58
C PRO A 64 -27.99 20.94 -3.58
N PRO A 65 -27.04 21.65 -4.20
CA PRO A 65 -27.38 22.70 -5.17
C PRO A 65 -27.97 22.14 -6.47
N LEU A 66 -27.58 20.94 -6.92
CA LEU A 66 -28.17 20.31 -8.11
C LEU A 66 -29.60 19.86 -7.86
N VAL A 67 -29.85 19.18 -6.74
CA VAL A 67 -31.18 18.71 -6.33
C VAL A 67 -32.13 19.89 -6.09
N ARG A 68 -31.64 21.01 -5.53
CA ARG A 68 -32.45 22.22 -5.32
C ARG A 68 -32.95 22.87 -6.62
N ARG A 69 -32.30 22.64 -7.76
CA ARG A 69 -32.76 23.16 -9.08
C ARG A 69 -33.99 22.44 -9.61
N ILE A 70 -34.35 21.29 -9.05
CA ILE A 70 -35.54 20.54 -9.46
C ILE A 70 -36.78 21.20 -8.83
N SER A 71 -37.64 21.76 -9.68
CA SER A 71 -38.84 22.52 -9.26
C SER A 71 -39.90 21.63 -8.63
N ARG A 72 -40.07 20.39 -9.12
CA ARG A 72 -41.08 19.46 -8.62
C ARG A 72 -40.60 18.71 -7.38
N VAL A 73 -41.33 18.85 -6.26
CA VAL A 73 -40.96 18.29 -4.95
C VAL A 73 -40.79 16.77 -4.96
N TRP A 74 -41.69 16.03 -5.63
CA TRP A 74 -41.59 14.58 -5.71
C TRP A 74 -40.36 14.12 -6.52
N LEU A 75 -40.12 14.71 -7.70
CA LEU A 75 -38.90 14.44 -8.50
C LEU A 75 -37.64 14.78 -7.72
N ARG A 76 -37.65 15.87 -6.95
CA ARG A 76 -36.52 16.28 -6.11
C ARG A 76 -36.19 15.23 -5.05
N ARG A 77 -37.21 14.71 -4.35
CA ARG A 77 -37.04 13.65 -3.33
C ARG A 77 -36.56 12.34 -3.96
N LEU A 78 -37.13 11.95 -5.09
CA LEU A 78 -36.73 10.75 -5.82
C LEU A 78 -35.27 10.85 -6.28
N THR A 79 -34.89 11.98 -6.88
CA THR A 79 -33.52 12.21 -7.36
C THR A 79 -32.52 12.20 -6.21
N ALA A 80 -32.86 12.79 -5.06
CA ALA A 80 -32.01 12.74 -3.88
C ALA A 80 -31.81 11.30 -3.38
N ALA A 81 -32.89 10.51 -3.30
CA ALA A 81 -32.81 9.11 -2.88
C ALA A 81 -31.98 8.26 -3.87
N LEU A 82 -32.20 8.43 -5.17
CA LEU A 82 -31.44 7.73 -6.21
C LEU A 82 -29.95 8.10 -6.18
N ALA A 83 -29.63 9.38 -5.96
CA ALA A 83 -28.25 9.83 -5.84
C ALA A 83 -27.53 9.20 -4.63
N VAL A 84 -28.21 9.08 -3.49
CA VAL A 84 -27.67 8.39 -2.31
C VAL A 84 -27.48 6.90 -2.59
N LEU A 85 -28.48 6.22 -3.16
CA LEU A 85 -28.38 4.80 -3.51
C LEU A 85 -27.25 4.52 -4.50
N ALA A 86 -27.12 5.35 -5.54
CA ALA A 86 -26.04 5.25 -6.51
C ALA A 86 -24.66 5.47 -5.86
N SER A 87 -24.56 6.42 -4.92
CA SER A 87 -23.31 6.67 -4.17
C SER A 87 -22.94 5.46 -3.30
N ILE A 88 -23.91 4.85 -2.60
CA ILE A 88 -23.68 3.64 -1.80
C ILE A 88 -23.26 2.47 -2.69
N ALA A 89 -23.96 2.26 -3.81
CA ALA A 89 -23.64 1.19 -4.75
C ALA A 89 -22.23 1.37 -5.34
N ALA A 90 -21.85 2.60 -5.69
CA ALA A 90 -20.50 2.90 -6.19
C ALA A 90 -19.41 2.78 -5.13
N ALA A 91 -19.74 2.99 -3.85
CA ALA A 91 -18.81 2.84 -2.74
C ALA A 91 -18.51 1.36 -2.42
N LEU A 92 -19.39 0.42 -2.78
CA LEU A 92 -19.24 -0.99 -2.40
C LEU A 92 -17.97 -1.65 -2.98
N PRO A 93 -17.69 -1.57 -4.29
CA PRO A 93 -16.46 -2.12 -4.86
C PRO A 93 -15.21 -1.42 -4.30
N TRP A 94 -15.30 -0.11 -4.09
CA TRP A 94 -14.22 0.67 -3.49
C TRP A 94 -13.92 0.21 -2.05
N LEU A 95 -14.95 -0.08 -1.26
CA LEU A 95 -14.80 -0.51 0.13
C LEU A 95 -14.25 -1.94 0.22
N LEU A 96 -14.69 -2.86 -0.64
CA LEU A 96 -14.13 -4.21 -0.73
C LEU A 96 -12.64 -4.17 -1.10
N TYR A 97 -12.29 -3.36 -2.11
CA TYR A 97 -10.91 -3.16 -2.53
C TYR A 97 -10.07 -2.54 -1.40
N PHE A 98 -10.59 -1.51 -0.72
CA PHE A 98 -9.94 -0.85 0.41
C PHE A 98 -9.67 -1.81 1.58
N VAL A 99 -10.66 -2.64 1.95
CA VAL A 99 -10.51 -3.65 3.01
C VAL A 99 -9.45 -4.68 2.62
N GLY A 100 -9.47 -5.18 1.38
CA GLY A 100 -8.45 -6.11 0.88
C GLY A 100 -7.03 -5.55 0.98
N MET A 101 -6.83 -4.31 0.54
CA MET A 101 -5.54 -3.63 0.65
C MET A 101 -5.13 -3.37 2.11
N GLY A 102 -6.08 -2.97 2.96
CA GLY A 102 -5.81 -2.73 4.38
C GLY A 102 -5.36 -4.00 5.09
N LEU A 103 -6.03 -5.13 4.83
CA LEU A 103 -5.60 -6.44 5.34
C LEU A 103 -4.19 -6.79 4.85
N ASN A 104 -3.91 -6.56 3.57
CA ASN A 104 -2.59 -6.83 3.01
C ASN A 104 -1.50 -5.92 3.62
N SER A 105 -1.79 -4.65 3.88
CA SER A 105 -0.83 -3.72 4.51
C SER A 105 -0.47 -4.06 5.96
N ILE A 106 -1.34 -4.78 6.66
CA ILE A 106 -1.10 -5.24 8.05
C ILE A 106 -0.48 -6.65 8.05
N SER A 107 -0.53 -7.35 6.92
CA SER A 107 -0.08 -8.74 6.81
C SER A 107 1.42 -8.94 6.74
N ALA A 108 2.23 -7.89 6.74
CA ALA A 108 3.69 -8.00 6.77
C ALA A 108 4.32 -6.88 7.59
N THR A 109 5.34 -7.21 8.38
CA THR A 109 6.16 -6.26 9.12
C THR A 109 7.50 -6.10 8.40
N TYR A 110 7.88 -4.86 8.09
CA TYR A 110 9.14 -4.56 7.44
C TYR A 110 10.10 -3.92 8.44
N ALA A 111 11.34 -4.39 8.46
CA ALA A 111 12.42 -3.81 9.25
C ALA A 111 13.68 -3.67 8.40
N GLN A 112 14.39 -2.55 8.56
CA GLN A 112 15.66 -2.34 7.86
C GLN A 112 16.81 -2.73 8.78
N ALA A 113 17.64 -3.68 8.33
CA ALA A 113 18.87 -4.08 8.99
C ALA A 113 20.05 -3.37 8.34
N TRP A 114 20.96 -2.87 9.18
CA TRP A 114 22.16 -2.14 8.74
C TRP A 114 23.41 -2.90 9.12
N SER A 115 24.35 -2.95 8.19
CA SER A 115 25.71 -3.42 8.44
C SER A 115 26.55 -2.29 9.04
N LYS A 116 27.66 -2.67 9.70
CA LYS A 116 28.65 -1.70 10.19
C LYS A 116 29.38 -0.97 9.04
N THR A 117 29.38 -1.56 7.86
CA THR A 117 29.99 -1.05 6.62
C THR A 117 29.07 -0.08 5.85
N GLY A 118 27.81 0.06 6.28
CA GLY A 118 26.84 1.01 5.70
C GLY A 118 25.90 0.39 4.67
N GLU A 119 26.10 -0.87 4.29
CA GLU A 119 25.15 -1.64 3.48
C GLU A 119 23.88 -1.94 4.29
N SER A 120 22.75 -2.10 3.61
CA SER A 120 21.47 -2.35 4.26
C SER A 120 20.63 -3.39 3.51
N ALA A 121 19.77 -4.06 4.28
CA ALA A 121 18.83 -5.07 3.80
C ALA A 121 17.46 -4.82 4.45
N ILE A 122 16.38 -5.05 3.74
CA ILE A 122 15.03 -5.04 4.32
C ILE A 122 14.60 -6.47 4.59
N VAL A 123 14.13 -6.70 5.81
CA VAL A 123 13.50 -7.94 6.23
C VAL A 123 11.99 -7.74 6.23
N GLU A 124 11.29 -8.54 5.43
CA GLU A 124 9.83 -8.65 5.42
C GLU A 124 9.45 -9.87 6.24
N GLN A 125 8.77 -9.69 7.37
CA GLN A 125 8.22 -10.77 8.17
C GLN A 125 6.74 -10.94 7.88
N SER A 126 6.29 -12.18 7.65
CA SER A 126 4.88 -12.49 7.45
C SER A 126 4.08 -12.28 8.74
N GLY A 127 2.94 -11.63 8.60
CA GLY A 127 1.93 -11.45 9.64
C GLY A 127 1.05 -12.69 9.83
N PHE A 128 1.06 -13.63 8.88
CA PHE A 128 0.33 -14.91 9.00
C PHE A 128 1.17 -15.99 9.67
N ASP A 129 2.44 -16.09 9.28
CA ASP A 129 3.42 -16.97 9.90
C ASP A 129 4.59 -16.14 10.41
N ARG A 130 4.65 -15.94 11.73
CA ARG A 130 5.68 -15.10 12.35
C ARG A 130 7.09 -15.65 12.16
N GLN A 131 7.27 -16.91 11.80
CA GLN A 131 8.59 -17.48 11.52
C GLN A 131 9.03 -17.30 10.07
N SER A 132 8.10 -16.96 9.17
CA SER A 132 8.41 -16.81 7.75
C SER A 132 8.80 -15.38 7.38
N PHE A 133 9.87 -15.26 6.58
CA PHE A 133 10.39 -13.97 6.14
C PHE A 133 10.99 -13.97 4.73
N SER A 134 11.05 -12.79 4.13
CA SER A 134 11.80 -12.45 2.93
C SER A 134 12.91 -11.46 3.26
N ALA A 135 13.96 -11.44 2.46
CA ALA A 135 14.98 -10.39 2.52
C ALA A 135 15.13 -9.71 1.16
N TYR A 136 15.33 -8.39 1.20
CA TYR A 136 15.54 -7.55 0.03
C TYR A 136 16.88 -6.85 0.12
N SER A 137 17.60 -6.85 -0.99
CA SER A 137 18.83 -6.08 -1.17
C SER A 137 18.53 -4.74 -1.83
N GLN A 138 19.37 -3.77 -1.54
CA GLN A 138 19.25 -2.44 -2.13
C GLN A 138 19.77 -2.46 -3.57
N GLU A 139 18.88 -2.21 -4.54
CA GLU A 139 19.23 -2.07 -5.95
C GLU A 139 19.61 -0.61 -6.27
N SER A 140 18.86 0.34 -5.72
CA SER A 140 19.16 1.77 -5.79
C SER A 140 18.68 2.51 -4.54
N TRP A 141 18.88 3.82 -4.47
CA TRP A 141 18.47 4.63 -3.32
C TRP A 141 16.95 4.56 -3.02
N LEU A 142 16.10 4.22 -4.00
CA LEU A 142 14.66 4.01 -3.84
C LEU A 142 14.20 2.58 -4.13
N LEU A 143 15.03 1.73 -4.71
CA LEU A 143 14.57 0.44 -5.22
C LEU A 143 15.26 -0.68 -4.47
N TRP A 144 14.46 -1.63 -4.03
CA TRP A 144 14.90 -2.82 -3.32
C TRP A 144 14.39 -4.03 -4.09
N GLN A 145 15.25 -5.01 -4.26
CA GLN A 145 14.90 -6.23 -4.97
C GLN A 145 14.99 -7.41 -4.00
N ARG A 146 14.03 -8.31 -4.08
CA ARG A 146 13.96 -9.48 -3.23
C ARG A 146 15.10 -10.43 -3.57
N SER A 147 16.02 -10.61 -2.64
CA SER A 147 17.17 -11.51 -2.78
C SER A 147 16.92 -12.87 -2.13
N VAL A 148 16.06 -12.92 -1.10
CA VAL A 148 15.68 -14.15 -0.43
C VAL A 148 14.16 -14.25 -0.40
N ARG A 149 13.63 -15.34 -0.99
CA ARG A 149 12.19 -15.62 -1.02
C ARG A 149 11.81 -16.53 0.15
N TRP A 150 10.83 -16.09 0.94
CA TRP A 150 10.10 -16.86 1.96
C TRP A 150 10.88 -18.01 2.60
N LYS A 151 11.79 -17.68 3.51
CA LYS A 151 12.44 -18.64 4.41
C LYS A 151 11.70 -18.69 5.73
N THR A 152 11.70 -19.87 6.35
CA THR A 152 11.18 -20.06 7.71
C THR A 152 12.36 -20.11 8.67
N ALA A 153 12.34 -19.26 9.69
CA ALA A 153 13.28 -19.26 10.78
C ALA A 153 13.05 -20.46 11.70
N THR A 154 14.13 -20.99 12.26
CA THR A 154 14.15 -22.13 13.17
C THR A 154 13.54 -21.78 14.53
N GLU A 155 13.69 -20.54 14.98
CA GLU A 155 13.15 -20.03 16.24
C GLU A 155 12.33 -18.74 16.05
N GLY A 156 11.85 -18.15 17.14
CA GLY A 156 11.04 -16.93 17.10
C GLY A 156 11.77 -15.79 16.37
N LEU A 157 11.21 -15.37 15.24
CA LEU A 157 11.72 -14.26 14.43
C LEU A 157 11.06 -12.94 14.88
N ASP A 158 11.87 -11.91 15.13
CA ASP A 158 11.45 -10.52 15.12
C ASP A 158 12.30 -9.79 14.08
N ALA A 159 11.66 -9.27 13.03
CA ALA A 159 12.36 -8.55 11.95
C ALA A 159 13.21 -7.39 12.49
N LYS A 160 12.84 -6.78 13.61
CA LYS A 160 13.57 -5.65 14.22
C LYS A 160 14.87 -6.06 14.90
N ASP A 161 14.99 -7.32 15.27
CA ASP A 161 16.18 -7.86 15.96
C ASP A 161 17.21 -8.43 14.96
N CYS A 162 16.87 -8.49 13.68
CA CYS A 162 17.76 -8.94 12.63
C CYS A 162 18.96 -7.99 12.46
N LYS A 163 20.15 -8.57 12.35
CA LYS A 163 21.41 -7.83 12.16
C LYS A 163 22.02 -8.21 10.82
N LEU A 164 22.65 -7.23 10.18
CA LEU A 164 23.37 -7.44 8.94
C LEU A 164 24.87 -7.37 9.20
N ALA A 165 25.61 -8.35 8.73
CA ALA A 165 27.06 -8.39 8.77
C ALA A 165 27.61 -8.48 7.34
N GLY A 166 28.51 -7.56 6.97
CA GLY A 166 29.27 -7.70 5.74
C GLY A 166 30.40 -8.71 5.94
N GLN A 167 30.40 -9.79 5.15
CA GLN A 167 31.44 -10.82 5.20
C GLN A 167 32.10 -10.94 3.82
N SER A 168 33.22 -10.23 3.64
CA SER A 168 34.10 -10.21 2.44
C SER A 168 33.45 -9.79 1.11
N SER A 169 32.51 -10.58 0.59
CA SER A 169 31.74 -10.34 -0.64
C SER A 169 30.22 -10.49 -0.44
N ASP A 170 29.81 -11.09 0.67
CA ASP A 170 28.43 -11.51 0.90
C ASP A 170 27.86 -10.79 2.12
N LEU A 171 26.59 -10.42 2.03
CA LEU A 171 25.84 -9.86 3.15
C LEU A 171 25.19 -11.01 3.92
N VAL A 172 25.49 -11.15 5.21
CA VAL A 172 24.88 -12.18 6.07
C VAL A 172 23.87 -11.51 6.99
N LEU A 173 22.62 -11.95 6.87
CA LEU A 173 21.52 -11.54 7.74
C LEU A 173 21.37 -12.57 8.86
N SER A 174 21.65 -12.14 10.08
CA SER A 174 21.46 -12.94 11.29
C SER A 174 20.15 -12.55 11.95
N CYS A 175 19.19 -13.47 11.99
CA CYS A 175 17.90 -13.29 12.65
C CYS A 175 17.70 -14.41 13.68
N GLY A 176 17.86 -14.08 14.96
CA GLY A 176 17.83 -15.09 16.03
C GLY A 176 19.00 -16.07 15.92
N ALA A 177 18.69 -17.36 15.75
CA ALA A 177 19.69 -18.42 15.61
C ALA A 177 20.08 -18.72 14.15
N ASP A 178 19.39 -18.11 13.18
CA ASP A 178 19.59 -18.40 11.76
C ASP A 178 20.43 -17.31 11.09
N ASP A 179 21.42 -17.77 10.32
CA ASP A 179 22.19 -16.94 9.41
C ASP A 179 21.76 -17.20 7.96
N VAL A 180 21.38 -16.13 7.26
CA VAL A 180 20.97 -16.19 5.85
C VAL A 180 21.88 -15.31 5.02
N VAL A 181 22.57 -15.94 4.07
CA VAL A 181 23.33 -15.24 3.04
C VAL A 181 22.35 -14.52 2.11
N ILE A 182 22.53 -13.21 1.98
CA ILE A 182 21.85 -12.35 1.02
C ILE A 182 22.77 -12.24 -0.20
N PRO A 183 22.39 -12.86 -1.34
CA PRO A 183 23.20 -12.79 -2.54
C PRO A 183 23.23 -11.36 -3.10
N PRO A 184 24.36 -10.94 -3.71
CA PRO A 184 24.41 -9.69 -4.44
C PRO A 184 23.43 -9.71 -5.62
N LEU A 185 22.93 -8.54 -6.01
CA LEU A 185 21.94 -8.41 -7.09
C LEU A 185 22.53 -8.62 -8.50
N ASN A 186 23.87 -8.66 -8.63
CA ASN A 186 24.58 -8.78 -9.89
C ASN A 186 25.44 -10.06 -9.88
N ASP A 187 24.88 -11.17 -10.35
CA ASP A 187 25.62 -12.30 -10.94
C ASP A 187 25.01 -12.66 -12.30
#